data_AF-W1YLL8-F1
#
_entry.id   AF-W1YLL8-F1
#
_cell.length_a   1.000
_cell.length_b   1.000
_cell.length_c   1.000
_cell.angle_alpha   90.00
_cell.angle_beta   90.00
_cell.angle_gamma   90.00
#
_symmetry.space_group_name_H-M   'P 1'
#
loop_
_entity.id
_entity.type
_entity.pdbx_description
1 polymer ?
#
loop_
_entity_poly.entity_id
_entity_poly.type
_entity_poly.pdbx_seq_one_letter_code
_entity_poly.pdbx_strand_id
1 'polypeptide(L)' 'GVKAASPMTNGSYVVIYQNKNWTTSVSGVSYNYLDVNNWSMKSGRFLSEKNVQNRERVAVVGKTVVKNLFGDEDP' A
#
# COMPACT_ATOMS: atom_id res chain seq x y z
N GLY A 1 27.48 5.97 4.58
CA GLY A 1 26.99 4.80 3.85
C GLY A 1 25.49 4.92 3.69
N VAL A 2 24.95 4.56 2.52
CA VAL A 2 23.50 4.55 2.28
C VAL A 2 22.82 3.58 3.26
N LYS A 3 21.84 4.06 4.03
CA LYS A 3 21.16 3.27 5.09
C LYS A 3 20.04 2.38 4.55
N ALA A 4 19.49 2.72 3.38
CA ALA A 4 18.38 2.01 2.74
C ALA A 4 18.26 2.44 1.27
N ALA A 5 17.92 1.50 0.39
CA ALA A 5 17.50 1.80 -0.98
C ALA A 5 16.20 1.03 -1.25
N SER A 6 15.15 1.73 -1.65
CA SER A 6 13.87 1.12 -2.04
C SER A 6 13.58 1.47 -3.50
N PRO A 7 13.47 0.49 -4.41
CA PRO A 7 12.90 0.76 -5.73
C PRO A 7 11.45 1.22 -5.55
N MET A 8 11.08 2.30 -6.24
CA MET A 8 9.73 2.84 -6.27
C MET A 8 9.24 2.81 -7.72
N THR A 9 8.19 2.05 -7.98
CA THR A 9 7.49 2.06 -9.27
C THR A 9 6.11 2.67 -9.08
N ASN A 10 5.82 3.74 -9.80
CA ASN A 10 4.51 4.38 -9.76
C ASN A 10 3.70 3.96 -11.00
N GLY A 11 2.47 3.52 -10.79
CA GLY A 11 1.51 3.29 -11.86
C GLY A 11 0.11 3.73 -11.43
N SER A 12 -0.69 4.23 -12.36
CA SER A 12 -2.11 4.52 -12.10
C SER A 12 -2.91 3.27 -12.43
N TYR A 13 -3.66 2.75 -11.45
CA TYR A 13 -4.50 1.57 -11.62
C TYR A 13 -5.92 1.88 -11.14
N VAL A 14 -6.89 1.24 -11.79
CA VAL A 14 -8.28 1.27 -11.35
C VAL A 14 -8.49 0.12 -10.38
N VAL A 15 -8.80 0.45 -9.12
CA VAL A 15 -9.16 -0.55 -8.12
C VAL A 15 -10.68 -0.71 -8.17
N ILE A 16 -11.13 -1.96 -8.29
CA ILE A 16 -12.55 -2.29 -8.38
C ILE A 16 -12.91 -3.14 -7.16
N TYR A 17 -13.86 -2.65 -6.36
CA TYR A 17 -14.44 -3.39 -5.24
C TYR A 17 -15.96 -3.41 -5.38
N GLN A 18 -16.52 -4.59 -5.57
CA GLN A 18 -17.94 -4.79 -5.88
C GLN A 18 -18.42 -3.89 -7.04
N ASN A 19 -19.36 -2.98 -6.78
CA ASN A 19 -19.92 -2.05 -7.76
C ASN A 19 -19.24 -0.66 -7.74
N LYS A 20 -18.08 -0.53 -7.10
CA LYS A 20 -17.31 0.72 -7.04
C LYS A 20 -15.97 0.55 -7.74
N ASN A 21 -15.64 1.49 -8.61
CA ASN A 21 -14.31 1.62 -9.20
C ASN A 21 -13.70 2.95 -8.79
N TRP A 22 -12.43 2.92 -8.38
CA TRP A 22 -11.69 4.10 -7.98
C TRP A 22 -10.29 4.06 -8.56
N THR A 23 -9.95 5.07 -9.37
CA THR A 23 -8.61 5.23 -9.91
C THR A 23 -7.69 5.72 -8.80
N THR A 24 -6.65 4.95 -8.50
CA THR A 24 -5.63 5.32 -7.52
C THR A 24 -4.23 5.07 -8.07
N SER A 25 -3.27 5.83 -7.58
CA SER A 25 -1.87 5.61 -7.91
C SER A 25 -1.32 4.52 -7.01
N VAL A 26 -0.95 3.39 -7.61
CA VAL A 26 -0.28 2.28 -6.93
C VAL A 26 1.21 2.52 -7.03
N SER A 27 1.86 2.58 -5.87
CA SER A 27 3.30 2.71 -5.77
C SER A 27 3.87 1.38 -5.26
N GLY A 28 4.58 0.65 -6.11
CA GLY A 28 5.34 -0.53 -5.74
C GLY A 28 6.59 -0.10 -4.99
N VAL A 29 6.60 -0.30 -3.68
CA VAL A 29 7.71 0.08 -2.80
C VAL A 29 8.20 -1.13 -2.02
N SER A 30 9.47 -1.13 -1.62
CA SER A 30 10.00 -2.17 -0.72
C SER A 30 9.57 -1.92 0.73
N TYR A 31 9.71 -2.92 1.59
CA TYR A 31 9.34 -2.84 3.02
C TYR A 31 9.98 -1.65 3.75
N ASN A 32 11.15 -1.22 3.29
CA ASN A 32 11.93 -0.13 3.87
C ASN A 32 11.36 1.26 3.56
N TYR A 33 10.31 1.36 2.73
CA TYR A 33 9.67 2.63 2.40
C TYR A 33 8.98 3.28 3.60
N LEU A 34 8.49 2.48 4.55
CA LEU A 34 7.89 3.00 5.78
C LEU A 34 8.94 3.72 6.64
N ASP A 35 10.13 3.12 6.76
CA ASP A 35 11.27 3.66 7.52
C ASP A 35 11.79 4.96 6.89
N VAL A 36 11.86 5.01 5.55
CA VAL A 36 12.30 6.20 4.81
C VAL A 36 11.30 7.36 4.91
N ASN A 37 9.99 7.08 4.91
CA ASN A 37 8.95 8.11 4.96
C ASN A 37 8.43 8.42 6.38
N ASN A 38 8.93 7.73 7.41
CA ASN A 38 8.49 7.87 8.80
C ASN A 38 6.95 7.80 8.97
N TRP A 39 6.30 6.96 8.16
CA TRP A 39 4.84 6.83 8.18
C TRP A 39 4.41 5.92 9.33
N SER A 40 3.46 6.39 10.12
CA SER A 40 2.83 5.60 11.17
C SER A 40 1.56 4.95 10.65
N MET A 41 1.53 3.62 10.63
CA MET A 41 0.33 2.85 10.29
C MET A 41 -0.77 3.11 11.32
N LYS A 42 -1.95 3.56 10.86
CA LYS A 42 -3.08 3.83 11.74
C LYS A 42 -3.88 2.57 12.11
N SER A 43 -3.96 1.60 11.21
CA SER A 43 -4.64 0.31 11.43
C SER A 43 -4.04 -0.74 10.50
N GLY A 44 -3.97 -2.00 10.96
CA GLY A 44 -3.39 -3.12 10.21
C GLY A 44 -1.86 -3.25 10.36
N ARG A 45 -1.22 -3.87 9.37
CA ARG A 45 0.23 -4.13 9.32
C ARG A 45 0.83 -3.65 7.98
N PHE A 46 1.99 -2.99 8.01
CA PHE A 46 2.67 -2.60 6.77
C PHE A 46 3.30 -3.82 6.09
N LEU A 47 3.78 -3.63 4.86
CA LEU A 47 4.57 -4.63 4.13
C LEU A 47 5.76 -5.09 4.99
N SER A 48 5.80 -6.37 5.35
CA SER A 48 6.98 -6.98 5.97
C SER A 48 7.90 -7.59 4.91
N GLU A 49 9.18 -7.72 5.23
CA GLU A 49 10.18 -8.37 4.35
C GLU A 49 9.73 -9.76 3.91
N LYS A 50 9.10 -10.54 4.80
CA LYS A 50 8.54 -11.86 4.48
C LYS A 50 7.42 -11.80 3.44
N ASN A 51 6.58 -10.76 3.44
CA ASN A 51 5.55 -10.58 2.41
C ASN A 51 6.19 -10.27 1.05
N VAL A 52 7.26 -9.46 1.03
CA VAL A 52 8.01 -9.12 -0.18
C VAL A 52 8.72 -10.36 -0.74
N GLN A 53 9.36 -11.17 0.12
CA GLN A 53 10.01 -12.42 -0.28
C GLN A 53 9.02 -13.47 -0.78
N ASN A 54 7.89 -13.66 -0.08
CA ASN A 54 6.84 -14.59 -0.50
C ASN A 54 5.99 -14.07 -1.65
N ARG A 55 6.21 -12.83 -2.12
CA ARG A 55 5.35 -12.16 -3.12
C ARG A 55 3.87 -12.25 -2.74
N GLU A 56 3.58 -12.07 -1.45
CA GLU A 56 2.20 -12.12 -0.96
C GLU A 56 1.38 -10.99 -1.56
N ARG A 57 0.10 -11.28 -1.85
CA ARG A 57 -0.85 -10.30 -2.38
C ARG A 57 -1.34 -9.40 -1.24
N VAL A 58 -0.45 -8.57 -0.73
CA VAL A 58 -0.75 -7.56 0.29
C VAL A 58 -0.58 -6.16 -0.31
N ALA A 59 -1.50 -5.26 0.02
CA ALA A 59 -1.45 -3.88 -0.40
C ALA A 59 -1.82 -2.98 0.78
N VAL A 60 -1.09 -1.89 0.93
CA VAL A 60 -1.41 -0.86 1.92
C VAL A 60 -2.21 0.21 1.21
N VAL A 61 -3.45 0.41 1.65
CA VAL A 61 -4.37 1.40 1.08
C VAL A 61 -4.53 2.58 2.02
N GLY A 62 -4.52 3.79 1.46
CA GLY A 62 -4.79 5.00 2.22
C GLY A 62 -6.25 5.12 2.64
N LYS A 63 -6.52 5.85 3.72
CA LYS A 63 -7.89 6.05 4.26
C LYS A 63 -8.89 6.56 3.22
N THR A 64 -8.45 7.38 2.27
CA THR A 64 -9.31 7.89 1.18
C THR A 64 -9.78 6.77 0.25
N VAL A 65 -8.89 5.84 -0.08
CA VAL A 65 -9.21 4.69 -0.95
C VAL A 65 -10.16 3.74 -0.22
N VAL A 66 -9.92 3.47 1.08
CA VAL A 66 -10.84 2.71 1.94
C VAL A 66 -12.21 3.36 1.97
N LYS A 67 -12.30 4.67 2.25
CA LYS A 67 -13.58 5.38 2.31
C LYS A 67 -14.34 5.37 0.97
N ASN A 68 -13.64 5.47 -0.16
CA ASN A 68 -14.28 5.47 -1.48
C ASN A 68 -14.72 4.07 -1.92
N LEU A 69 -13.90 3.03 -1.68
CA LEU A 69 -14.20 1.65 -2.11
C LEU A 69 -15.03 0.88 -1.07
N PHE A 70 -14.60 0.89 0.19
CA PHE A 70 -15.18 0.12 1.29
C PHE A 70 -16.18 0.93 2.14
N GLY A 71 -16.15 2.27 2.07
CA GLY A 71 -17.04 3.11 2.88
C GLY A 71 -16.64 3.09 4.35
N ASP A 72 -17.49 2.50 5.19
CA ASP A 72 -17.29 2.28 6.63
C ASP A 72 -16.99 0.81 6.95
N GLU A 73 -16.84 -0.04 5.94
CA GLU A 73 -16.44 -1.44 6.11
C GLU A 73 -14.92 -1.52 6.32
N ASP A 74 -14.48 -2.21 7.37
CA ASP A 74 -13.05 -2.49 7.63
C ASP A 74 -12.61 -3.71 6.79
N PRO A 75 -11.71 -3.54 5.80
CA PRO A 75 -11.21 -4.62 4.94
C PRO A 75 -10.11 -5.47 5.57
#